data_AF-A0A519V2R2-F1
#
_entry.id   AF-A0A519V2R2-F1
#
_cell.length_a   1.000
_cell.length_b   1.000
_cell.length_c   1.000
_cell.angle_alpha   90.00
_cell.angle_beta   90.00
_cell.angle_gamma   90.00
#
_symmetry.space_group_name_H-M   'P 1'
#
loop_
_entity.id
_entity.type
_entity.pdbx_description
1 polymer ?
#
loop_
_entity_poly.entity_id
_entity_poly.type
_entity_poly.pdbx_seq_one_letter_code
_entity_poly.pdbx_strand_id
1 'polypeptide(L)'
;MKKLLLLPALLGWAHLAAAQHTELIGRAGLNFARFAGHSAEGTSGMNMYSLNGGGYGYTNNPCSRRPGLGGGLGVRLLHESRFPLLLALDLGYDYQRARTTITSINYYDEYAQANYTYAADGHSFYQTQHLQLFAALGYRLRLGTYRLDLLAGPELATIFGRRETGQGTYNGSHGWATSMSYSDGAPREARL
;
A
#
# COMPACT_ATOMS: atom_id res chain seq x y z
N MET A 1 -11.48 27.67 25.59
CA MET A 1 -11.04 26.93 24.38
C MET A 1 -11.85 25.64 24.12
N LYS A 2 -12.24 24.85 25.13
CA LYS A 2 -13.06 23.62 24.95
C LYS A 2 -14.44 23.84 24.27
N LYS A 3 -15.08 25.00 24.49
CA LYS A 3 -16.38 25.34 23.88
C LYS A 3 -16.32 25.57 22.35
N LEU A 4 -15.17 26.02 21.84
CA LEU A 4 -14.96 26.22 20.40
C LEU A 4 -14.74 24.90 19.65
N LEU A 5 -14.24 23.85 20.33
CA LEU A 5 -14.07 22.51 19.77
C LEU A 5 -15.40 21.75 19.63
N LEU A 6 -16.40 22.10 20.45
CA LEU A 6 -17.74 21.49 20.38
C LEU A 6 -18.59 22.04 19.23
N LEU A 7 -18.31 23.27 18.78
CA LEU A 7 -19.04 23.92 17.70
C LEU A 7 -18.96 23.18 16.35
N PRO A 8 -17.77 22.76 15.84
CA PRO A 8 -17.70 22.00 14.59
C PRO A 8 -18.32 20.61 14.72
N ALA A 9 -18.22 19.97 15.89
CA ALA A 9 -18.93 18.73 16.16
C ALA A 9 -20.45 18.96 16.06
N LEU A 10 -21.01 19.90 16.83
CA LEU A 10 -22.44 20.20 16.79
C LEU A 10 -22.95 20.62 15.40
N LEU A 11 -22.17 21.40 14.65
CA LEU A 11 -22.49 21.76 13.26
C LEU A 11 -22.49 20.53 12.34
N GLY A 12 -21.52 19.62 12.49
CA GLY A 12 -21.50 18.36 11.74
C GLY A 12 -22.73 17.48 12.02
N TRP A 13 -23.18 17.41 13.27
CA TRP A 13 -24.38 16.66 13.64
C TRP A 13 -25.68 17.33 13.16
N ALA A 14 -25.74 18.67 13.18
CA ALA A 14 -26.87 19.42 12.63
C ALA A 14 -27.00 19.22 11.11
N HIS A 15 -25.88 19.07 10.39
CA HIS A 15 -25.88 18.74 8.97
C HIS A 15 -26.52 17.37 8.67
N LEU A 16 -26.29 16.36 9.52
CA LEU A 16 -26.90 15.03 9.36
C LEU A 16 -28.42 15.05 9.54
N ALA A 17 -28.97 15.97 10.34
CA ALA A 17 -30.40 16.10 10.57
C ALA A 17 -31.14 16.82 9.41
N ALA A 18 -30.40 17.58 8.58
CA ALA A 18 -30.94 18.31 7.43
C ALA A 18 -30.76 17.55 6.10
N ALA A 19 -30.42 16.26 6.18
CA ALA A 19 -30.21 15.37 5.06
C ALA A 19 -31.38 15.33 4.09
N GLN A 20 -31.09 15.44 2.80
CA GLN A 20 -32.09 15.19 1.77
C GLN A 20 -31.86 13.83 1.10
N HIS A 21 -30.61 13.36 1.05
CA HIS A 21 -30.27 12.11 0.38
C HIS A 21 -28.96 11.50 0.92
N THR A 22 -28.91 10.17 1.00
CA THR A 22 -27.71 9.42 1.32
C THR A 22 -27.48 8.38 0.23
N GLU A 23 -26.28 8.34 -0.33
CA GLU A 23 -25.84 7.42 -1.37
C GLU A 23 -24.81 6.44 -0.79
N LEU A 24 -24.96 5.16 -1.13
CA LEU A 24 -23.96 4.14 -0.85
C LEU A 24 -23.37 3.66 -2.18
N ILE A 25 -22.07 3.85 -2.35
CA ILE A 25 -21.38 3.61 -3.61
C ILE A 25 -20.33 2.52 -3.41
N GLY A 26 -20.45 1.42 -4.16
CA GLY A 26 -19.39 0.41 -4.27
C GLY A 26 -18.31 0.87 -5.25
N ARG A 27 -17.05 0.65 -4.90
CA ARG A 27 -15.89 0.97 -5.75
C ARG A 27 -15.05 -0.27 -5.99
N ALA A 28 -14.58 -0.43 -7.22
CA ALA A 28 -13.59 -1.42 -7.59
C ALA A 28 -12.67 -0.83 -8.67
N GLY A 29 -11.38 -1.11 -8.61
CA GLY A 29 -10.44 -0.58 -9.58
C GLY A 29 -9.09 -1.27 -9.56
N LEU A 30 -8.33 -1.02 -10.63
CA LEU A 30 -6.92 -1.36 -10.72
C LEU A 30 -6.08 -0.13 -10.33
N ASN A 31 -4.97 -0.35 -9.66
CA ASN A 31 -4.03 0.70 -9.30
C ASN A 31 -2.65 0.45 -9.92
N PHE A 32 -1.97 1.56 -10.24
CA PHE A 32 -0.64 1.59 -10.82
C PHE A 32 0.20 2.55 -9.98
N ALA A 33 1.16 2.00 -9.22
CA ALA A 33 1.94 2.78 -8.28
C ALA A 33 3.40 2.30 -8.26
N ARG A 34 4.33 3.20 -7.94
CA ARG A 34 5.75 2.89 -7.79
C ARG A 34 6.23 3.37 -6.43
N PHE A 35 7.17 2.64 -5.83
CA PHE A 35 7.85 3.14 -4.64
C PHE A 35 8.84 4.24 -5.03
N ALA A 36 8.94 5.27 -4.20
CA ALA A 36 9.89 6.36 -4.33
C ALA A 36 10.74 6.45 -3.07
N GLY A 37 11.96 7.00 -3.19
CA GLY A 37 12.91 7.10 -2.08
C GLY A 37 14.30 6.60 -2.45
N HIS A 38 15.25 6.78 -1.53
CA HIS A 38 16.64 6.37 -1.72
C HIS A 38 16.76 4.85 -1.81
N SER A 39 16.05 4.12 -0.94
CA SER A 39 16.03 2.64 -0.90
C SER A 39 15.14 1.98 -1.97
N ALA A 40 14.55 2.77 -2.88
CA ALA A 40 13.75 2.24 -3.96
C ALA A 40 14.65 1.97 -5.18
N GLU A 41 14.89 0.72 -5.53
CA GLU A 41 15.81 0.34 -6.62
C GLU A 41 15.17 -0.64 -7.60
N GLY A 42 15.60 -0.65 -8.86
CA GLY A 42 15.08 -1.60 -9.87
C GLY A 42 15.65 -3.02 -9.73
N THR A 43 16.78 -3.13 -9.04
CA THR A 43 17.57 -4.33 -8.80
C THR A 43 17.96 -4.39 -7.33
N SER A 44 18.10 -5.59 -6.79
CA SER A 44 18.60 -5.80 -5.42
C SER A 44 19.40 -7.10 -5.33
N GLY A 45 20.16 -7.25 -4.25
CA GLY A 45 20.63 -8.54 -3.77
C GLY A 45 19.61 -9.22 -2.87
N MET A 46 19.68 -10.54 -2.78
CA MET A 46 18.94 -11.36 -1.82
C MET A 46 19.89 -11.89 -0.76
N ASN A 47 19.56 -11.69 0.51
CA ASN A 47 20.30 -12.27 1.63
C ASN A 47 19.66 -13.59 2.01
N MET A 48 20.39 -14.70 1.88
CA MET A 48 19.93 -16.05 2.20
C MET A 48 20.66 -16.58 3.44
N TYR A 49 19.91 -17.21 4.34
CA TYR A 49 20.47 -17.90 5.50
C TYR A 49 20.92 -19.33 5.17
N SER A 50 20.41 -19.93 4.09
CA SER A 50 20.81 -21.25 3.63
C SER A 50 20.63 -21.37 2.11
N LEU A 51 21.63 -21.96 1.45
CA LEU A 51 21.61 -22.24 0.01
C LEU A 51 20.97 -23.60 -0.34
N ASN A 52 20.71 -24.44 0.66
CA ASN A 52 20.21 -25.81 0.50
C ASN A 52 18.67 -25.87 0.41
N GLY A 53 18.08 -25.13 -0.54
CA GLY A 53 16.68 -25.26 -0.96
C GLY A 53 15.62 -24.98 0.12
N GLY A 54 14.85 -23.90 -0.02
CA GLY A 54 13.76 -23.57 0.90
C GLY A 54 14.19 -22.82 2.16
N GLY A 55 15.35 -22.16 2.12
CA GLY A 55 15.85 -21.34 3.22
C GLY A 55 15.08 -20.04 3.44
N TYR A 56 15.15 -19.53 4.68
CA TYR A 56 14.78 -18.16 5.00
C TYR A 56 15.73 -17.20 4.27
N GLY A 57 15.19 -16.11 3.73
CA GLY A 57 15.96 -15.07 3.08
C GLY A 57 15.11 -13.85 2.77
N TYR A 58 15.74 -12.70 2.65
CA TYR A 58 15.06 -11.42 2.40
C TYR A 58 15.77 -10.63 1.29
N THR A 59 15.00 -9.90 0.50
CA THR A 59 15.54 -8.93 -0.45
C THR A 59 16.00 -7.69 0.31
N ASN A 60 17.22 -7.21 0.04
CA ASN A 60 17.76 -6.06 0.76
C ASN A 60 16.92 -4.79 0.54
N ASN A 61 16.53 -4.53 -0.72
CA ASN A 61 15.65 -3.43 -1.13
C ASN A 61 14.41 -4.00 -1.84
N PRO A 62 13.38 -4.46 -1.10
CA PRO A 62 12.20 -5.08 -1.71
C PRO A 62 11.29 -4.06 -2.41
N CYS A 63 11.38 -2.79 -2.04
CA CYS A 63 10.61 -1.69 -2.62
C CYS A 63 11.19 -1.29 -3.99
N SER A 64 10.54 -1.71 -5.08
CA SER A 64 11.02 -1.41 -6.43
C SER A 64 10.63 -0.02 -6.93
N ARG A 65 11.54 0.66 -7.64
CA ARG A 65 11.21 1.86 -8.47
C ARG A 65 10.39 1.51 -9.72
N ARG A 66 10.27 0.23 -10.06
CA ARG A 66 9.45 -0.21 -11.20
C ARG A 66 7.96 -0.08 -10.85
N PRO A 67 7.11 0.30 -11.83
CA PRO A 67 5.68 0.31 -11.62
C PRO A 67 5.18 -1.05 -11.14
N GLY A 68 4.47 -1.03 -10.01
CA GLY A 68 3.70 -2.14 -9.49
C GLY A 68 2.26 -2.07 -9.98
N LEU A 69 1.62 -3.23 -9.93
CA LEU A 69 0.20 -3.39 -10.24
C LEU A 69 -0.53 -3.80 -8.99
N GLY A 70 -1.80 -3.41 -8.93
CA GLY A 70 -2.65 -3.83 -7.85
C GLY A 70 -4.11 -3.54 -8.14
N GLY A 71 -4.91 -3.68 -7.10
CA GLY A 71 -6.34 -3.47 -7.18
C GLY A 71 -6.92 -3.14 -5.83
N GLY A 72 -8.09 -2.54 -5.89
CA GLY A 72 -8.76 -1.98 -4.74
C GLY A 72 -10.26 -2.23 -4.79
N LEU A 73 -10.84 -2.41 -3.61
CA LEU A 73 -12.27 -2.46 -3.39
C LEU A 73 -12.63 -1.51 -2.26
N GLY A 74 -13.79 -0.87 -2.31
CA GLY A 74 -14.22 0.00 -1.23
C GLY A 74 -15.68 0.35 -1.28
N VAL A 75 -16.11 1.03 -0.23
CA VAL A 75 -17.46 1.56 -0.10
C VAL A 75 -17.38 3.02 0.32
N ARG A 76 -18.18 3.86 -0.35
CA ARG A 76 -18.32 5.27 -0.01
C ARG A 76 -19.75 5.53 0.42
N LEU A 77 -19.89 6.09 1.62
CA LEU A 77 -21.10 6.73 2.09
C LEU A 77 -21.02 8.21 1.75
N LEU A 78 -21.94 8.69 0.93
CA LEU A 78 -22.05 10.09 0.57
C LEU A 78 -23.38 10.64 1.07
N HIS A 79 -23.33 11.79 1.72
CA HIS A 79 -24.49 12.41 2.33
C HIS A 79 -24.67 13.82 1.78
N GLU A 80 -25.82 14.08 1.16
CA GLU A 80 -26.18 15.36 0.56
C GLU A 80 -27.20 16.08 1.45
N SER A 81 -26.86 17.29 1.87
CA SER A 81 -27.78 18.16 2.61
C SER A 81 -28.79 18.84 1.67
N ARG A 82 -29.69 19.67 2.20
CA ARG A 82 -30.53 20.55 1.36
C ARG A 82 -29.73 21.54 0.52
N PHE A 83 -28.51 21.85 0.93
CA PHE A 83 -27.54 22.60 0.15
C PHE A 83 -26.67 21.62 -0.65
N PRO A 84 -26.05 22.03 -1.77
CA PRO A 84 -25.13 21.22 -2.56
C PRO A 84 -23.83 20.81 -1.81
N LEU A 85 -23.81 20.90 -0.48
CA LEU A 85 -22.75 20.42 0.39
C LEU A 85 -22.86 18.91 0.59
N LEU A 86 -21.70 18.26 0.52
CA LEU A 86 -21.52 16.83 0.68
C LEU A 86 -20.68 16.52 1.93
N LEU A 87 -21.07 15.47 2.63
CA LEU A 87 -20.26 14.77 3.62
C LEU A 87 -19.96 13.38 3.06
N ALA A 88 -18.69 12.98 3.02
CA ALA A 88 -18.29 11.69 2.51
C ALA A 88 -17.45 10.92 3.53
N LEU A 89 -17.69 9.62 3.62
CA LEU A 89 -16.84 8.66 4.32
C LEU A 89 -16.56 7.50 3.38
N ASP A 90 -15.30 7.18 3.17
CA ASP A 90 -14.84 6.15 2.25
C ASP A 90 -13.94 5.17 3.00
N LEU A 91 -14.29 3.89 2.91
CA LEU A 91 -13.50 2.79 3.47
C LEU A 91 -13.07 1.89 2.32
N GLY A 92 -11.76 1.77 2.14
CA GLY A 92 -11.14 1.03 1.04
C GLY A 92 -10.14 0.00 1.52
N TYR A 93 -10.04 -1.10 0.78
CA TYR A 93 -8.96 -2.05 0.84
C TYR A 93 -8.20 -2.00 -0.49
N ASP A 94 -6.89 -1.82 -0.42
CA ASP A 94 -6.01 -1.82 -1.57
C ASP A 94 -4.91 -2.86 -1.42
N TYR A 95 -4.62 -3.57 -2.50
CA TYR A 95 -3.49 -4.48 -2.62
C TYR A 95 -2.57 -3.99 -3.74
N GLN A 96 -1.27 -4.00 -3.50
CA GLN A 96 -0.25 -3.62 -4.48
C GLN A 96 0.89 -4.64 -4.51
N ARG A 97 1.37 -4.98 -5.70
CA ARG A 97 2.50 -5.87 -5.94
C ARG A 97 3.55 -5.19 -6.82
N ALA A 98 4.77 -5.06 -6.33
CA ALA A 98 5.92 -4.54 -7.06
C ALA A 98 6.97 -5.63 -7.30
N ARG A 99 7.69 -5.55 -8.43
CA ARG A 99 8.72 -6.52 -8.83
C ARG A 99 10.11 -5.89 -8.75
N THR A 100 11.04 -6.57 -8.08
CA THR A 100 12.47 -6.23 -8.03
C THR A 100 13.26 -7.33 -8.75
N THR A 101 14.19 -6.97 -9.61
CA THR A 101 15.12 -7.96 -10.20
C THR A 101 16.19 -8.32 -9.18
N ILE A 102 16.48 -9.60 -9.02
CA ILE A 102 17.56 -10.08 -8.17
C ILE A 102 18.79 -10.31 -9.04
N THR A 103 19.90 -9.70 -8.67
CA THR A 103 21.18 -9.77 -9.42
C THR A 103 22.27 -10.49 -8.65
N SER A 104 22.10 -10.64 -7.34
CA SER A 104 23.04 -11.36 -6.48
C SER A 104 22.33 -12.08 -5.34
N ILE A 105 22.94 -13.17 -4.89
CA ILE A 105 22.64 -13.82 -3.62
C ILE A 105 23.83 -13.65 -2.70
N ASN A 106 23.58 -13.10 -1.52
CA ASN A 106 24.55 -13.03 -0.43
C ASN A 106 24.23 -14.14 0.58
N TYR A 107 25.24 -14.90 0.95
CA TYR A 107 25.15 -15.99 1.90
C TYR A 107 26.28 -15.86 2.92
N TYR A 108 25.93 -15.99 4.21
CA TYR A 108 26.92 -16.07 5.28
C TYR A 108 27.09 -17.53 5.68
N ASP A 109 28.30 -18.05 5.50
CA ASP A 109 28.66 -19.38 5.98
C ASP A 109 29.12 -19.26 7.45
N GLU A 110 28.29 -19.74 8.36
CA GLU A 110 28.59 -19.73 9.80
C GLU A 110 29.80 -20.60 10.16
N TYR A 111 30.07 -21.67 9.41
CA TYR A 111 31.19 -22.56 9.66
C TYR A 111 32.51 -21.95 9.17
N ALA A 112 32.51 -21.39 7.96
CA ALA A 112 33.68 -20.73 7.39
C ALA A 112 33.88 -19.28 7.89
N GLN A 113 32.92 -18.72 8.63
CA GLN A 113 32.89 -17.32 9.08
C GLN A 113 33.14 -16.33 7.92
N ALA A 114 32.53 -16.61 6.76
CA ALA A 114 32.80 -15.90 5.52
C ALA A 114 31.50 -15.51 4.79
N ASN A 115 31.55 -14.37 4.10
CA ASN A 115 30.47 -13.92 3.22
C ASN A 115 30.75 -14.35 1.78
N TYR A 116 29.78 -14.98 1.16
CA TYR A 116 29.81 -15.37 -0.24
C TYR A 116 28.75 -14.59 -1.02
N THR A 117 29.14 -14.06 -2.17
CA THR A 117 28.22 -13.42 -3.12
C THR A 117 28.23 -14.19 -4.42
N TYR A 118 27.06 -14.64 -4.85
CA TYR A 118 26.86 -15.33 -6.12
C TYR A 118 26.08 -14.45 -7.08
N ALA A 119 26.48 -14.44 -8.35
CA ALA A 119 25.65 -13.87 -9.41
C ALA A 119 24.35 -14.67 -9.50
N ALA A 120 23.23 -13.95 -9.59
CA ALA A 120 21.90 -14.53 -9.63
C ALA A 120 21.07 -13.92 -10.75
N ASP A 121 20.17 -14.73 -11.31
CA ASP A 121 19.10 -14.27 -12.20
C ASP A 121 17.76 -14.65 -11.57
N GLY A 122 16.91 -13.66 -11.34
CA GLY A 122 15.60 -13.90 -10.76
C GLY A 122 14.88 -12.63 -10.39
N HIS A 123 13.85 -12.80 -9.58
CA HIS A 123 13.02 -11.69 -9.14
C HIS A 123 12.40 -11.94 -7.78
N SER A 124 12.13 -10.85 -7.09
CA SER A 124 11.33 -10.82 -5.88
C SER A 124 10.10 -9.94 -6.10
N PHE A 125 9.00 -10.32 -5.49
CA PHE A 125 7.76 -9.58 -5.47
C PHE A 125 7.47 -9.11 -4.05
N TYR A 126 7.37 -7.80 -3.89
CA TYR A 126 6.92 -7.19 -2.65
C TYR A 126 5.44 -6.84 -2.76
N GLN A 127 4.65 -7.42 -1.87
CA GLN A 127 3.21 -7.27 -1.79
C GLN A 127 2.85 -6.47 -0.54
N THR A 128 1.96 -5.49 -0.70
CA THR A 128 1.44 -4.66 0.39
C THR A 128 -0.08 -4.63 0.35
N GLN A 129 -0.69 -4.67 1.53
CA GLN A 129 -2.13 -4.59 1.75
C GLN A 129 -2.43 -3.41 2.65
N HIS A 130 -3.31 -2.54 2.19
CA HIS A 130 -3.64 -1.27 2.83
C HIS A 130 -5.12 -1.23 3.15
N LEU A 131 -5.45 -0.71 4.32
CA LEU A 131 -6.79 -0.27 4.66
C LEU A 131 -6.79 1.26 4.66
N GLN A 132 -7.70 1.87 3.94
CA GLN A 132 -7.80 3.32 3.76
C GLN A 132 -9.13 3.82 4.30
N LEU A 133 -9.08 4.91 5.05
CA LEU A 133 -10.22 5.67 5.52
C LEU A 133 -10.07 7.10 5.04
N PHE A 134 -10.98 7.55 4.17
CA PHE A 134 -11.02 8.92 3.69
C PHE A 134 -12.31 9.58 4.16
N ALA A 135 -12.18 10.68 4.90
CA ALA A 135 -13.30 11.49 5.36
C ALA A 135 -13.23 12.83 4.64
N ALA A 136 -14.32 13.28 4.02
CA ALA A 136 -14.30 14.49 3.23
C ALA A 136 -15.54 15.36 3.38
N LEU A 137 -15.32 16.65 3.16
CA LEU A 137 -16.35 17.64 2.86
C LEU A 137 -16.30 17.91 1.37
N GLY A 138 -17.44 18.26 0.79
CA GLY A 138 -17.49 18.51 -0.63
C GLY A 138 -18.65 19.34 -1.12
N TYR A 139 -18.69 19.50 -2.43
CA TYR A 139 -19.70 20.28 -3.13
C TYR A 139 -20.13 19.56 -4.42
N ARG A 140 -21.44 19.49 -4.65
CA ARG A 140 -22.07 18.88 -5.83
C ARG A 140 -22.47 19.95 -6.84
N LEU A 141 -21.79 19.99 -7.98
CA LEU A 141 -22.15 20.81 -9.13
C LEU A 141 -23.18 20.06 -9.98
N ARG A 142 -24.35 20.67 -10.19
CA ARG A 142 -25.42 20.13 -11.05
C ARG A 142 -25.35 20.81 -12.42
N LEU A 143 -24.91 20.07 -13.43
CA LEU A 143 -24.71 20.53 -14.81
C LEU A 143 -25.72 19.83 -15.72
N GLY A 144 -26.98 20.27 -15.67
CA GLY A 144 -28.09 19.60 -16.36
C GLY A 144 -28.32 18.19 -15.82
N THR A 145 -28.15 17.17 -16.67
CA THR A 145 -28.27 15.76 -16.31
C THR A 145 -27.05 15.24 -15.53
N TYR A 146 -25.91 15.92 -15.62
CA TYR A 146 -24.67 15.48 -14.97
C TYR A 146 -24.53 16.07 -13.57
N ARG A 147 -23.91 15.27 -12.68
CA ARG A 147 -23.52 15.69 -11.33
C ARG A 147 -22.03 15.48 -11.18
N LEU A 148 -21.33 16.52 -10.75
CA LEU A 148 -19.90 16.49 -10.48
C LEU A 148 -19.67 16.77 -9.00
N ASP A 149 -19.02 15.83 -8.32
CA ASP A 149 -18.73 15.93 -6.89
C ASP A 149 -17.27 16.32 -6.67
N LEU A 150 -17.07 17.46 -6.01
CA LEU A 150 -15.77 17.92 -5.55
C LEU A 150 -15.63 17.56 -4.08
N LEU A 151 -14.72 16.66 -3.74
CA LEU A 151 -14.48 16.20 -2.37
C LEU A 151 -13.05 16.53 -1.96
N ALA A 152 -12.88 17.03 -0.73
CA ALA A 152 -11.57 17.27 -0.14
C ALA A 152 -11.58 16.89 1.34
N GLY A 153 -10.52 16.24 1.80
CA GLY A 153 -10.39 15.84 3.19
C GLY A 153 -9.17 14.98 3.47
N PRO A 154 -8.95 14.62 4.75
CA PRO A 154 -7.87 13.74 5.14
C PRO A 154 -8.10 12.29 4.70
N GLU A 155 -6.99 11.63 4.38
CA GLU A 155 -6.91 10.18 4.20
C GLU A 155 -6.03 9.58 5.28
N LEU A 156 -6.49 8.49 5.90
CA LEU A 156 -5.72 7.65 6.79
C LEU A 156 -5.55 6.29 6.12
N ALA A 157 -4.32 5.95 5.77
CA ALA A 157 -3.97 4.66 5.21
C ALA A 157 -3.08 3.89 6.19
N THR A 158 -3.40 2.62 6.43
CA THR A 158 -2.57 1.72 7.24
C THR A 158 -2.20 0.47 6.47
N ILE A 159 -0.95 0.05 6.59
CA ILE A 159 -0.47 -1.21 6.04
C ILE A 159 -0.68 -2.28 7.10
N PHE A 160 -1.49 -3.29 6.80
CA PHE A 160 -1.74 -4.40 7.72
C PHE A 160 -1.21 -5.75 7.22
N GLY A 161 -0.77 -5.81 5.95
CA GLY A 161 -0.23 -7.02 5.36
C GLY A 161 0.93 -6.71 4.45
N ARG A 162 2.03 -7.45 4.63
CA ARG A 162 3.22 -7.38 3.77
C ARG A 162 3.76 -8.77 3.54
N ARG A 163 3.99 -9.10 2.28
CA ARG A 163 4.55 -10.38 1.88
C ARG A 163 5.60 -10.18 0.81
N GLU A 164 6.66 -10.93 0.92
CA GLU A 164 7.69 -11.01 -0.11
C GLU A 164 7.78 -12.46 -0.61
N THR A 165 7.81 -12.61 -1.93
CA THR A 165 8.06 -13.90 -2.56
C THR A 165 9.10 -13.73 -3.65
N GLY A 166 10.12 -14.57 -3.67
CA GLY A 166 11.19 -14.49 -4.66
C GLY A 166 11.57 -15.86 -5.18
N GLN A 167 12.04 -15.89 -6.42
CA GLN A 167 12.57 -17.09 -7.05
C GLN A 167 13.56 -16.76 -8.17
N GLY A 168 14.45 -17.69 -8.46
CA GLY A 168 15.40 -17.59 -9.56
C GLY A 168 16.46 -18.69 -9.53
N THR A 169 17.58 -18.42 -10.20
CA THR A 169 18.78 -19.25 -10.20
C THR A 169 20.02 -18.46 -9.77
N TYR A 170 21.03 -19.16 -9.25
CA TYR A 170 22.38 -18.64 -9.04
C TYR A 170 23.42 -19.63 -9.58
N ASN A 171 24.61 -19.11 -9.91
CA ASN A 171 25.69 -19.89 -10.53
C ASN A 171 25.22 -20.73 -11.75
N GLY A 172 24.31 -20.17 -12.56
CA GLY A 172 23.84 -20.76 -13.82
C GLY A 172 22.80 -21.89 -13.73
N SER A 173 22.72 -22.62 -12.61
CA SER A 173 21.84 -23.81 -12.53
C SER A 173 21.18 -24.06 -11.16
N HIS A 174 21.61 -23.41 -10.08
CA HIS A 174 21.10 -23.70 -8.74
C HIS A 174 19.86 -22.86 -8.46
N GLY A 175 18.71 -23.50 -8.28
CA GLY A 175 17.45 -22.82 -7.97
C GLY A 175 17.43 -22.24 -6.55
N TRP A 176 16.79 -21.10 -6.40
CA TRP A 176 16.48 -20.50 -5.11
C TRP A 176 15.04 -20.00 -5.07
N ALA A 177 14.45 -20.01 -3.88
CA ALA A 177 13.13 -19.46 -3.62
C ALA A 177 13.04 -18.94 -2.18
N THR A 178 12.26 -17.88 -1.98
CA THR A 178 11.92 -17.34 -0.66
C THR A 178 10.44 -17.00 -0.58
N SER A 179 9.88 -17.12 0.62
CA SER A 179 8.56 -16.60 0.96
C SER A 179 8.62 -16.08 2.40
N MET A 180 8.53 -14.77 2.55
CA MET A 180 8.56 -14.10 3.85
C MET A 180 7.26 -13.32 4.06
N SER A 181 6.63 -13.52 5.21
CA SER A 181 5.55 -12.67 5.70
C SER A 181 6.12 -11.78 6.78
N TYR A 182 5.86 -10.48 6.71
CA TYR A 182 6.28 -9.55 7.74
C TYR A 182 5.14 -9.43 8.76
N SER A 183 5.27 -10.04 9.94
CA SER A 183 4.37 -9.77 11.07
C SER A 183 4.60 -8.35 11.60
N ASP A 184 3.55 -7.75 12.16
CA ASP A 184 3.41 -6.33 12.46
C ASP A 184 4.65 -5.58 12.94
N GLY A 185 4.87 -4.43 12.30
CA GLY A 185 5.89 -3.46 12.64
C GLY A 185 6.11 -2.55 11.44
N ALA A 186 5.62 -1.31 11.52
CA ALA A 186 5.88 -0.26 10.55
C ALA A 186 7.33 -0.35 10.01
N PRO A 187 7.58 -0.11 8.70
CA PRO A 187 8.95 -0.10 8.21
C PRO A 187 9.78 0.80 9.14
N ARG A 188 10.90 0.28 9.67
CA ARG A 188 11.86 1.08 10.45
C ARG A 188 12.47 2.23 9.63
N GLU A 189 12.08 2.39 8.36
CA GLU A 189 12.64 3.36 7.41
C GLU A 189 11.57 4.05 6.54
N ALA A 190 10.46 4.49 7.13
CA ALA A 190 9.67 5.59 6.57
C ALA A 190 9.62 6.74 7.57
N ARG A 191 10.79 7.32 7.88
CA ARG A 191 10.83 8.69 8.40
C ARG A 191 10.61 9.61 7.20
N LEU A 192 9.49 10.32 7.23
CA LEU A 192 9.28 11.57 6.48
C LEU A 192 10.37 12.58 6.83
#